data_AF-A0A944LE00-F1
#
_entry.id   AF-A0A944LE00-F1
#
_cell.length_a   1.000
_cell.length_b   1.000
_cell.length_c   1.000
_cell.angle_alpha   90.00
_cell.angle_beta   90.00
_cell.angle_gamma   90.00
#
_symmetry.space_group_name_H-M   'P 1'
#
loop_
_entity.id
_entity.type
_entity.pdbx_description
1 polymer ?
#
loop_
_entity_poly.entity_id
_entity_poly.type
_entity_poly.pdbx_seq_one_letter_code
_entity_poly.pdbx_strand_id
1 'polypeptide(L)'
;MADVQEWADGLAEIGDLVGARFARSEPRANAVEYIKGLLSEEERKNSWTLSERAGHRVPDRMQRLLSSTDWDPDGLRDDLRSYVVERIGDPEGVLVIDETGFLKKGQRSAGVARQYSGTAGRVENCQIGVFLTYATKHGRTFLDRELYLPKAWTEDPERCAAAGIPSGREFKTKPEQATDMLVRALDAGVPASWV
;
A
#
# COMPACT_ATOMS: atom_id res chain seq x y z
N MET A 1 -10.66 -30.05 -3.39
CA MET A 1 -9.51 -30.10 -4.34
C MET A 1 -9.62 -29.02 -5.40
N ALA A 2 -10.75 -28.85 -6.09
CA ALA A 2 -10.94 -27.75 -7.06
C ALA A 2 -10.73 -26.35 -6.44
N ASP A 3 -11.33 -26.10 -5.27
CA ASP A 3 -11.20 -24.84 -4.51
C ASP A 3 -9.72 -24.52 -4.17
N VAL A 4 -8.97 -25.48 -3.62
CA VAL A 4 -7.54 -25.29 -3.29
C VAL A 4 -6.69 -24.97 -4.52
N GLN A 5 -6.99 -25.58 -5.68
CA GLN A 5 -6.29 -25.29 -6.92
C GLN A 5 -6.62 -23.88 -7.43
N GLU A 6 -7.89 -23.47 -7.37
CA GLU A 6 -8.34 -22.13 -7.73
C GLU A 6 -7.64 -21.05 -6.88
N TRP A 7 -7.52 -21.26 -5.57
CA TRP A 7 -6.75 -20.38 -4.69
C TRP A 7 -5.25 -20.34 -5.03
N ALA A 8 -4.66 -21.48 -5.38
CA ALA A 8 -3.26 -21.55 -5.77
C ALA A 8 -3.02 -20.80 -7.08
N ASP A 9 -3.91 -20.95 -8.06
CA ASP A 9 -3.84 -20.28 -9.36
C ASP A 9 -4.04 -18.77 -9.21
N GLY A 10 -5.01 -18.34 -8.40
CA GLY A 10 -5.22 -16.92 -8.09
C GLY A 10 -4.02 -16.30 -7.38
N LEU A 11 -3.37 -17.02 -6.45
CA LEU A 11 -2.15 -16.53 -5.82
C LEU A 11 -0.96 -16.45 -6.79
N ALA A 12 -0.86 -17.39 -7.73
CA ALA A 12 0.16 -17.35 -8.78
C ALA A 12 -0.04 -16.13 -9.69
N GLU A 13 -1.28 -15.86 -10.10
CA GLU A 13 -1.64 -14.67 -10.87
C GLU A 13 -1.25 -13.37 -10.16
N ILE A 14 -1.57 -13.24 -8.86
CA ILE A 14 -1.14 -12.08 -8.06
C ILE A 14 0.40 -12.00 -7.98
N GLY A 15 1.09 -13.13 -7.91
CA GLY A 15 2.55 -13.17 -7.93
C GLY A 15 3.16 -12.71 -9.26
N ASP A 16 2.47 -12.91 -10.38
CA ASP A 16 2.86 -12.38 -11.69
C ASP A 16 2.57 -10.89 -11.80
N LEU A 17 1.39 -10.43 -11.35
CA LEU A 17 1.02 -9.02 -11.28
C LEU A 17 2.05 -8.20 -10.48
N VAL A 18 2.38 -8.66 -9.27
CA VAL A 18 3.35 -8.00 -8.39
C VAL A 18 4.77 -8.12 -8.95
N GLY A 19 5.08 -9.25 -9.56
CA GLY A 19 6.43 -9.59 -9.99
C GLY A 19 7.01 -8.70 -11.09
N ALA A 20 6.16 -8.17 -11.97
CA ALA A 20 6.59 -7.29 -13.06
C ALA A 20 7.23 -5.97 -12.58
N ARG A 21 7.01 -5.60 -11.32
CA ARG A 21 7.47 -4.33 -10.73
C ARG A 21 8.78 -4.44 -9.96
N PHE A 22 9.45 -5.58 -10.03
CA PHE A 22 10.76 -5.81 -9.42
C PHE A 22 11.83 -6.01 -10.49
N ALA A 23 12.98 -5.35 -10.34
CA ALA A 23 14.10 -5.49 -11.28
C ALA A 23 14.83 -6.83 -11.19
N ARG A 24 14.69 -7.56 -10.07
CA ARG A 24 15.39 -8.83 -9.81
C ARG A 24 14.42 -9.91 -9.35
N SER A 25 14.75 -11.17 -9.64
CA SER A 25 13.91 -12.32 -9.31
C SER A 25 13.90 -12.63 -7.80
N GLU A 26 15.00 -12.40 -7.08
CA GLU A 26 15.07 -12.72 -5.65
C GLU A 26 14.16 -11.82 -4.79
N PRO A 27 14.14 -10.48 -4.96
CA PRO A 27 13.20 -9.63 -4.23
C PRO A 27 11.75 -9.86 -4.63
N ARG A 28 11.48 -10.18 -5.89
CA ARG A 28 10.16 -10.64 -6.36
C ARG A 28 9.69 -11.87 -5.56
N ALA A 29 10.53 -12.89 -5.44
CA ALA A 29 10.18 -14.09 -4.69
C ALA A 29 9.88 -13.77 -3.21
N ASN A 30 10.68 -12.89 -2.60
CA ASN A 30 10.44 -12.45 -1.22
C ASN A 30 9.11 -11.68 -1.09
N ALA A 31 8.71 -10.88 -2.08
CA ALA A 31 7.42 -10.18 -2.08
C ALA A 31 6.23 -11.13 -2.09
N VAL A 32 6.30 -12.19 -2.90
CA VAL A 32 5.26 -13.23 -2.94
C VAL A 32 5.19 -13.99 -1.61
N GLU A 33 6.32 -14.37 -1.03
CA GLU A 33 6.36 -15.00 0.30
C GLU A 33 5.86 -14.07 1.41
N TYR A 34 6.12 -12.76 1.30
CA TYR A 34 5.59 -11.77 2.22
C TYR A 34 4.05 -11.70 2.14
N ILE A 35 3.47 -11.67 0.94
CA ILE A 35 2.01 -11.68 0.74
C ILE A 35 1.38 -12.96 1.30
N LYS A 36 1.98 -14.13 1.02
CA LYS A 36 1.56 -15.41 1.63
C LYS A 36 1.61 -15.35 3.15
N GLY A 37 2.62 -14.68 3.72
CA GLY A 37 2.75 -14.44 5.14
C GLY A 37 1.68 -13.51 5.71
N LEU A 38 1.26 -12.48 4.97
CA LEU A 38 0.17 -11.60 5.37
C LEU A 38 -1.18 -12.31 5.37
N LEU A 39 -1.46 -13.15 4.36
CA LEU A 39 -2.72 -13.87 4.20
C LEU A 39 -2.89 -15.08 5.12
N SER A 40 -1.87 -15.39 5.92
CA SER A 40 -1.88 -16.57 6.76
C SER A 40 -2.54 -16.39 8.13
N GLU A 41 -2.58 -17.46 8.90
CA GLU A 41 -3.02 -17.46 10.29
C GLU A 41 -1.96 -16.95 11.30
N GLU A 42 -0.77 -16.50 10.86
CA GLU A 42 0.22 -15.95 11.79
C GLU A 42 -0.36 -14.75 12.56
N GLU A 43 -0.40 -14.83 13.88
CA GLU A 43 -0.93 -13.74 14.73
C GLU A 43 -0.09 -12.46 14.59
N ARG A 44 1.24 -12.60 14.48
CA ARG A 44 2.18 -11.47 14.39
C ARG A 44 2.82 -11.37 13.00
N LYS A 45 2.42 -10.36 12.23
CA LYS A 45 2.94 -10.09 10.88
C LYS A 45 4.20 -9.22 10.88
N ASN A 46 5.24 -9.63 11.60
CA ASN A 46 6.54 -8.94 11.59
C ASN A 46 7.56 -9.69 10.71
N SER A 47 8.66 -9.02 10.34
CA SER A 47 9.67 -9.59 9.43
C SER A 47 10.34 -10.87 9.96
N TRP A 48 10.40 -11.07 11.27
CA TRP A 48 10.93 -12.30 11.86
C TRP A 48 9.97 -13.46 11.65
N THR A 49 8.74 -13.34 12.13
CA THR A 49 7.71 -14.37 12.03
C THR A 49 7.44 -14.76 10.57
N LEU A 50 7.36 -13.78 9.67
CA LEU A 50 7.14 -14.06 8.24
C LEU A 50 8.37 -14.70 7.57
N SER A 51 9.57 -14.41 8.06
CA SER A 51 10.78 -15.09 7.56
C SER A 51 10.86 -16.54 8.02
N GLU A 52 10.54 -16.82 9.29
CA GLU A 52 10.50 -18.19 9.82
C GLU A 52 9.46 -19.02 9.07
N ARG A 53 8.27 -18.46 8.82
CA ARG A 53 7.23 -19.08 8.02
C ARG A 53 7.71 -19.42 6.60
N ALA A 54 8.46 -18.52 5.97
CA ALA A 54 9.06 -18.74 4.65
C ALA A 54 10.29 -19.68 4.67
N GLY A 55 10.62 -20.29 5.82
CA GLY A 55 11.74 -21.21 5.98
C GLY A 55 13.11 -20.51 6.01
N HIS A 56 13.15 -19.19 6.24
CA HIS A 56 14.39 -18.43 6.33
C HIS A 56 14.93 -18.42 7.76
N ARG A 57 16.26 -18.51 7.88
CA ARG A 57 16.96 -18.54 9.19
C ARG A 57 17.07 -17.17 9.85
N VAL A 58 16.96 -16.09 9.08
CA VAL A 58 17.19 -14.71 9.51
C VAL A 58 16.20 -13.76 8.81
N PRO A 59 15.84 -12.61 9.43
CA PRO A 59 14.78 -11.73 8.93
C PRO A 59 15.20 -10.83 7.76
N ASP A 60 16.48 -10.82 7.40
CA ASP A 60 17.10 -9.89 6.45
C ASP A 60 16.35 -9.76 5.13
N ARG A 61 15.83 -10.87 4.59
CA ARG A 61 15.12 -10.86 3.30
C ARG A 61 13.84 -10.03 3.36
N MET A 62 13.02 -10.25 4.39
CA MET A 62 11.78 -9.50 4.59
C MET A 62 12.05 -8.06 5.03
N GLN A 63 13.10 -7.82 5.81
CA GLN A 63 13.49 -6.45 6.17
C GLN A 63 13.96 -5.65 4.96
N ARG A 64 14.82 -6.23 4.10
CA ARG A 64 15.28 -5.58 2.87
C ARG A 64 14.14 -5.35 1.89
N LEU A 65 13.20 -6.28 1.78
CA LEU A 65 11.98 -6.08 0.97
C LEU A 65 11.25 -4.78 1.36
N LEU A 66 11.08 -4.55 2.66
CA LEU A 66 10.29 -3.43 3.17
C LEU A 66 11.08 -2.11 3.32
N SER A 67 12.40 -2.12 3.16
CA SER A 67 13.25 -0.95 3.47
C SER A 67 14.11 -0.45 2.32
N SER A 68 14.70 -1.35 1.53
CA SER A 68 15.76 -0.98 0.58
C SER A 68 15.68 -1.67 -0.78
N THR A 69 14.73 -2.59 -0.95
CA THR A 69 14.49 -3.21 -2.26
C THR A 69 13.97 -2.15 -3.21
N ASP A 70 14.59 -2.09 -4.38
CA ASP A 70 14.13 -1.26 -5.48
C ASP A 70 12.99 -1.97 -6.22
N TRP A 71 11.82 -1.34 -6.22
CA TRP A 71 10.62 -1.79 -6.91
C TRP A 71 9.74 -0.58 -7.22
N ASP A 72 8.80 -0.73 -8.15
CA ASP A 72 7.92 0.34 -8.60
C ASP A 72 6.56 0.28 -7.90
N PRO A 73 6.37 0.97 -6.74
CA PRO A 73 5.11 0.95 -6.00
C PRO A 73 3.95 1.64 -6.70
N ASP A 74 4.25 2.62 -7.56
CA ASP A 74 3.26 3.39 -8.33
C ASP A 74 2.81 2.60 -9.55
N GLY A 75 3.73 1.94 -10.25
CA GLY A 75 3.39 1.00 -11.31
C GLY A 75 2.59 -0.21 -10.78
N LEU A 76 2.91 -0.73 -9.59
CA LEU A 76 2.08 -1.78 -8.99
C LEU A 76 0.66 -1.29 -8.66
N ARG A 77 0.52 -0.04 -8.21
CA ARG A 77 -0.81 0.57 -8.03
C ARG A 77 -1.56 0.59 -9.36
N ASP A 78 -0.91 1.01 -10.43
CA ASP A 78 -1.54 1.11 -11.75
C ASP A 78 -1.97 -0.27 -12.28
N ASP A 79 -1.13 -1.29 -12.12
CA ASP A 79 -1.47 -2.68 -12.45
C ASP A 79 -2.63 -3.23 -11.61
N LEU A 80 -2.60 -2.97 -10.30
CA LEU A 80 -3.68 -3.35 -9.40
C LEU A 80 -5.01 -2.70 -9.83
N ARG A 81 -4.99 -1.42 -10.18
CA ARG A 81 -6.18 -0.71 -10.65
C ARG A 81 -6.74 -1.38 -11.91
N SER A 82 -5.90 -1.69 -12.90
CA SER A 82 -6.34 -2.41 -14.10
C SER A 82 -6.92 -3.78 -13.77
N TYR A 83 -6.25 -4.55 -12.91
CA TYR A 83 -6.70 -5.86 -12.44
C TYR A 83 -8.08 -5.81 -11.76
N VAL A 84 -8.31 -4.77 -10.95
CA VAL A 84 -9.58 -4.54 -10.24
C VAL A 84 -10.69 -4.16 -11.22
N VAL A 85 -10.44 -3.23 -12.14
CA VAL A 85 -11.43 -2.79 -13.13
C VAL A 85 -11.86 -3.95 -14.04
N GLU A 86 -10.92 -4.79 -14.46
CA GLU A 86 -11.23 -5.98 -15.28
C GLU A 86 -12.21 -6.94 -14.60
N ARG A 87 -12.16 -7.05 -13.26
CA ARG A 87 -12.92 -8.05 -12.49
C ARG A 87 -14.23 -7.54 -11.92
N ILE A 88 -14.22 -6.31 -11.41
CA ILE A 88 -15.37 -5.76 -10.67
C ILE A 88 -15.81 -4.39 -11.17
N GLY A 89 -15.22 -3.88 -12.27
CA GLY A 89 -15.58 -2.61 -12.89
C GLY A 89 -17.06 -2.53 -13.24
N ASP A 90 -17.71 -1.44 -12.85
CA ASP A 90 -19.13 -1.21 -13.10
C ASP A 90 -19.38 0.29 -13.36
N PRO A 91 -20.21 0.67 -14.35
CA PRO A 91 -20.58 2.07 -14.58
C PRO A 91 -21.17 2.76 -13.34
N GLU A 92 -21.85 2.03 -12.46
CA GLU A 92 -22.41 2.52 -11.20
C GLU A 92 -21.41 2.44 -10.03
N GLY A 93 -20.12 2.20 -10.31
CA GLY A 93 -19.07 2.13 -9.30
C GLY A 93 -18.91 3.42 -8.50
N VAL A 94 -18.45 3.26 -7.25
CA VAL A 94 -18.24 4.32 -6.27
C VAL A 94 -16.77 4.38 -5.88
N LEU A 95 -16.18 5.56 -5.99
CA LEU A 95 -14.81 5.85 -5.55
C LEU A 95 -14.83 6.41 -4.13
N VAL A 96 -14.46 5.59 -3.14
CA VAL A 96 -14.53 5.98 -1.73
C VAL A 96 -13.15 6.38 -1.23
N ILE A 97 -13.04 7.62 -0.74
CA ILE A 97 -11.82 8.15 -0.11
C ILE A 97 -11.97 8.11 1.40
N ASP A 98 -10.94 7.60 2.07
CA ASP A 98 -10.85 7.66 3.53
C ASP A 98 -9.40 7.86 3.99
N GLU A 99 -9.23 8.39 5.20
CA GLU A 99 -7.94 8.48 5.86
C GLU A 99 -7.85 7.48 7.01
N THR A 100 -6.71 6.80 7.13
CA THR A 100 -6.46 5.88 8.25
C THR A 100 -5.21 6.30 9.01
N GLY A 101 -5.35 6.36 10.33
CA GLY A 101 -4.26 6.71 11.24
C GLY A 101 -3.58 5.47 11.83
N PHE A 102 -2.27 5.43 11.72
CA PHE A 102 -1.42 4.38 12.26
C PHE A 102 -0.63 4.93 13.44
N LEU A 103 -0.95 4.48 14.65
CA LEU A 103 -0.24 4.89 15.87
C LEU A 103 1.23 4.49 15.80
N LYS A 104 2.11 5.41 16.19
CA LYS A 104 3.56 5.20 16.17
C LYS A 104 4.21 5.74 17.44
N LYS A 105 5.34 5.14 17.79
CA LYS A 105 6.25 5.66 18.82
C LYS A 105 7.53 6.17 18.16
N GLY A 106 8.06 7.27 18.70
CA GLY A 106 9.26 7.92 18.14
C GLY A 106 8.97 8.85 16.96
N GLN A 107 10.05 9.31 16.32
CA GLN A 107 10.02 10.40 15.32
C GLN A 107 10.57 10.01 13.94
N ARG A 108 11.04 8.75 13.78
CA ARG A 108 11.77 8.31 12.58
C ARG A 108 10.89 7.75 11.45
N SER A 109 9.66 7.33 11.73
CA SER A 109 8.76 6.82 10.68
C SER A 109 8.28 7.96 9.78
N ALA A 110 8.39 7.79 8.46
CA ALA A 110 8.01 8.80 7.46
C ALA A 110 6.61 9.41 7.73
N GLY A 111 6.50 10.73 7.79
CA GLY A 111 5.22 11.41 8.03
C GLY A 111 4.66 11.30 9.45
N VAL A 112 5.39 10.70 10.41
CA VAL A 112 4.91 10.62 11.80
C VAL A 112 4.92 12.00 12.46
N ALA A 113 3.78 12.38 13.03
CA ALA A 113 3.64 13.61 13.81
C ALA A 113 2.48 13.49 14.81
N ARG A 114 2.40 14.43 15.75
CA ARG A 114 1.20 14.62 16.57
C ARG A 114 0.10 15.27 15.73
N GLN A 115 -0.92 14.50 15.41
CA GLN A 115 -2.07 14.92 14.60
C GLN A 115 -3.31 14.13 15.02
N TYR A 116 -4.50 14.60 14.63
CA TYR A 116 -5.73 13.86 14.90
C TYR A 116 -5.74 12.56 14.10
N SER A 117 -5.97 11.44 14.79
CA SER A 117 -6.11 10.11 14.19
C SER A 117 -7.55 9.64 14.36
N GLY A 118 -8.29 9.49 13.26
CA GLY A 118 -9.68 9.00 13.28
C GLY A 118 -9.80 7.68 14.04
N THR A 119 -8.89 6.73 13.78
CA THR A 119 -8.84 5.41 14.44
C THR A 119 -8.64 5.48 15.97
N ALA A 120 -8.01 6.54 16.48
CA ALA A 120 -7.77 6.72 17.91
C ALA A 120 -8.76 7.70 18.57
N GLY A 121 -9.55 8.43 17.77
CA GLY A 121 -10.49 9.46 18.22
C GLY A 121 -9.84 10.68 18.88
N ARG A 122 -8.51 10.85 18.76
CA ARG A 122 -7.76 11.91 19.47
C ARG A 122 -6.48 12.30 18.75
N VAL A 123 -5.86 13.39 19.21
CA VAL A 123 -4.53 13.80 18.77
C VAL A 123 -3.47 12.90 19.39
N GLU A 124 -2.75 12.18 18.53
CA GLU A 124 -1.69 11.25 18.92
C GLU A 124 -0.54 11.29 17.93
N ASN A 125 0.60 10.72 18.33
CA ASN A 125 1.71 10.50 17.43
C ASN A 125 1.36 9.37 16.44
N CYS A 126 1.14 9.72 15.19
CA CYS A 126 0.69 8.78 14.16
C CYS A 126 1.17 9.17 12.76
N GLN A 127 1.16 8.18 11.87
CA GLN A 127 1.19 8.38 10.42
C GLN A 127 -0.25 8.37 9.90
N ILE A 128 -0.55 9.16 8.88
CA ILE A 128 -1.85 9.14 8.21
C ILE A 128 -1.63 8.71 6.77
N GLY A 129 -2.34 7.67 6.35
CA GLY A 129 -2.47 7.33 4.93
C GLY A 129 -3.83 7.81 4.41
N VAL A 130 -3.84 8.32 3.18
CA VAL A 130 -5.06 8.59 2.41
C VAL A 130 -5.23 7.43 1.44
N PHE A 131 -6.42 6.83 1.41
CA PHE A 131 -6.70 5.62 0.65
C PHE A 131 -7.90 5.86 -0.27
N LEU A 132 -7.78 5.42 -1.51
CA LEU A 132 -8.88 5.33 -2.47
C LEU A 132 -9.26 3.86 -2.60
N THR A 133 -10.53 3.59 -2.38
CA THR A 133 -11.14 2.28 -2.53
C THR A 133 -12.26 2.36 -3.56
N TYR A 134 -12.59 1.23 -4.16
CA TYR A 134 -13.60 1.12 -5.19
C TYR A 134 -14.64 0.10 -4.77
N ALA A 135 -15.91 0.49 -4.86
CA ALA A 135 -17.04 -0.35 -4.50
C ALA A 135 -18.02 -0.44 -5.66
N THR A 136 -18.43 -1.66 -5.99
CA THR A 136 -19.46 -1.97 -6.97
C THR A 136 -20.38 -3.06 -6.44
N LYS A 137 -21.41 -3.41 -7.21
CA LYS A 137 -22.28 -4.56 -6.87
C LYS A 137 -21.52 -5.90 -6.87
N HIS A 138 -20.34 -5.97 -7.47
CA HIS A 138 -19.52 -7.18 -7.58
C HIS A 138 -18.52 -7.33 -6.43
N GLY A 139 -18.25 -6.24 -5.69
CA GLY A 139 -17.32 -6.28 -4.56
C GLY A 139 -16.76 -4.92 -4.22
N ARG A 140 -15.82 -4.89 -3.28
CA ARG A 140 -15.09 -3.68 -2.91
C ARG A 140 -13.63 -3.99 -2.64
N THR A 141 -12.74 -3.11 -3.06
CA THR A 141 -11.30 -3.29 -2.87
C THR A 141 -10.53 -1.98 -2.94
N PHE A 142 -9.23 -2.05 -2.66
CA PHE A 142 -8.30 -0.95 -2.67
C PHE A 142 -7.83 -0.60 -4.10
N LEU A 143 -7.64 0.70 -4.38
CA LEU A 143 -7.11 1.19 -5.67
C LEU A 143 -5.82 2.00 -5.53
N ASP A 144 -5.74 2.94 -4.59
CA ASP A 144 -4.64 3.92 -4.53
C ASP A 144 -4.35 4.37 -3.10
N ARG A 145 -3.10 4.74 -2.81
CA ARG A 145 -2.61 5.19 -1.50
C ARG A 145 -1.71 6.41 -1.64
N GLU A 146 -1.81 7.33 -0.69
CA GLU A 146 -0.83 8.38 -0.46
C GLU A 146 -0.46 8.46 1.03
N LEU A 147 0.82 8.71 1.31
CA LEU A 147 1.26 9.07 2.65
C LEU A 147 1.10 10.57 2.85
N TYR A 148 0.32 10.98 3.85
CA TYR A 148 0.24 12.38 4.25
C TYR A 148 1.51 12.79 4.99
N LEU A 149 2.21 13.80 4.46
CA LEU A 149 3.40 14.37 5.06
C LEU A 149 3.06 15.76 5.63
N PRO A 150 3.06 15.93 6.97
CA PRO A 150 2.89 17.24 7.58
C PRO A 150 3.98 18.23 7.16
N LYS A 151 3.70 19.54 7.18
CA LYS A 151 4.68 20.59 6.80
C LYS A 151 6.04 20.45 7.50
N ALA A 152 6.03 20.11 8.79
CA ALA A 152 7.25 19.88 9.57
C ALA A 152 8.14 18.74 9.05
N TRP A 153 7.64 17.87 8.16
CA TRP A 153 8.46 16.92 7.42
C TRP A 153 9.01 17.53 6.14
N THR A 154 8.17 18.15 5.33
CA THR A 154 8.59 18.73 4.03
C THR A 154 9.52 19.93 4.19
N GLU A 155 9.53 20.57 5.36
CA GLU A 155 10.46 21.64 5.75
C GLU A 155 11.80 21.11 6.32
N ASP A 156 11.96 19.79 6.44
CA ASP A 156 13.17 19.13 6.97
C ASP A 156 13.69 18.08 5.96
N PRO A 157 14.50 18.50 4.97
CA PRO A 157 15.02 17.62 3.93
C PRO A 157 15.92 16.50 4.47
N GLU A 158 16.70 16.75 5.53
CA GLU A 158 17.58 15.76 6.14
C GLU A 158 16.76 14.63 6.77
N ARG A 159 15.70 14.98 7.50
CA ARG A 159 14.78 14.00 8.07
C ARG A 159 14.02 13.22 7.01
N CYS A 160 13.62 13.87 5.92
CA CYS A 160 13.01 13.19 4.77
C CYS A 160 13.95 12.17 4.15
N ALA A 161 15.20 12.55 3.87
CA ALA A 161 16.21 11.67 3.32
C ALA A 161 16.49 10.47 4.24
N ALA A 162 16.62 10.71 5.55
CA ALA A 162 16.84 9.65 6.55
C ALA A 162 15.66 8.65 6.63
N ALA A 163 14.45 9.05 6.25
CA ALA A 163 13.26 8.20 6.21
C ALA A 163 12.98 7.59 4.82
N GLY A 164 13.82 7.85 3.81
CA GLY A 164 13.65 7.36 2.44
C GLY A 164 12.55 8.07 1.65
N ILE A 165 12.16 9.29 2.04
CA ILE A 165 11.20 10.09 1.29
C ILE A 165 11.91 10.68 0.05
N PRO A 166 11.34 10.53 -1.17
CA PRO A 166 11.93 11.10 -2.39
C PRO A 166 12.16 12.61 -2.29
N SER A 167 13.29 13.07 -2.86
CA SER A 167 13.59 14.50 -2.96
C SER A 167 12.53 15.24 -3.77
N GLY A 168 12.18 16.46 -3.36
CA GLY A 168 11.19 17.28 -4.05
C GLY A 168 9.73 16.95 -3.71
N ARG A 169 9.49 16.07 -2.72
CA ARG A 169 8.15 15.87 -2.17
C ARG A 169 7.69 17.13 -1.43
N GLU A 170 6.73 17.83 -2.01
CA GLU A 170 6.15 19.04 -1.43
C GLU A 170 4.98 18.73 -0.49
N PHE A 171 4.60 19.71 0.33
CA PHE A 171 3.42 19.61 1.17
C PHE A 171 2.16 19.57 0.31
N LYS A 172 1.35 18.54 0.51
CA LYS A 172 -0.03 18.46 0.01
C LYS A 172 -0.97 18.15 1.15
N THR A 173 -2.08 18.88 1.22
CA THR A 173 -3.20 18.56 2.10
C THR A 173 -3.82 17.23 1.69
N LYS A 174 -4.54 16.59 2.61
CA LYS A 174 -5.21 15.31 2.33
C LYS A 174 -6.27 15.42 1.22
N PRO A 175 -7.08 16.51 1.13
CA PRO A 175 -7.98 16.71 -0.02
C PRO A 175 -7.25 16.88 -1.35
N GLU A 176 -6.07 17.52 -1.38
CA GLU A 176 -5.25 17.61 -2.60
C GLU A 176 -4.73 16.23 -3.01
N GLN A 177 -4.24 15.42 -2.05
CA GLN A 177 -3.85 14.03 -2.32
C GLN A 177 -5.03 13.20 -2.84
N ALA A 178 -6.20 13.32 -2.21
CA ALA A 178 -7.41 12.66 -2.65
C ALA A 178 -7.81 13.06 -4.08
N THR A 179 -7.70 14.35 -4.40
CA THR A 179 -7.97 14.87 -5.75
C THR A 179 -7.00 14.26 -6.77
N ASP A 180 -5.70 14.22 -6.47
CA ASP A 180 -4.70 13.59 -7.34
C ASP A 180 -5.05 12.10 -7.59
N MET A 181 -5.46 11.37 -6.55
CA MET A 181 -5.84 9.96 -6.66
C MET A 181 -7.10 9.77 -7.52
N LEU A 182 -8.10 10.65 -7.37
CA LEU A 182 -9.31 10.64 -8.21
C LEU A 182 -8.96 10.91 -9.67
N VAL A 183 -8.14 11.93 -9.95
CA VAL A 183 -7.69 12.26 -11.31
C VAL A 183 -6.96 11.06 -11.92
N ARG A 184 -6.00 10.46 -11.20
CA ARG A 184 -5.31 9.25 -11.68
C ARG A 184 -6.28 8.10 -12.00
N ALA A 185 -7.31 7.89 -11.17
CA ALA A 185 -8.29 6.82 -11.41
C ALA A 185 -9.16 7.10 -12.64
N LEU A 186 -9.69 8.32 -12.76
CA LEU A 186 -10.58 8.72 -13.84
C LEU A 186 -9.84 8.81 -15.19
N ASP A 187 -8.64 9.36 -15.21
CA ASP A 187 -7.80 9.43 -16.42
C ASP A 187 -7.41 8.03 -16.92
N ALA A 188 -7.30 7.06 -16.01
CA ALA A 188 -7.06 5.65 -16.34
C ALA A 188 -8.33 4.89 -16.76
N GLY A 189 -9.49 5.56 -16.83
CA GLY A 189 -10.74 4.99 -17.29
C GLY A 189 -11.45 4.09 -16.28
N VAL A 190 -11.20 4.26 -14.97
CA VAL A 190 -11.97 3.54 -13.94
C VAL A 190 -13.45 3.96 -14.06
N PRO A 191 -14.38 3.02 -14.31
CA PRO A 191 -15.79 3.36 -14.43
C PRO A 191 -16.37 3.70 -13.05
N ALA A 192 -16.87 4.91 -12.89
CA ALA A 192 -17.51 5.35 -11.66
C ALA A 192 -18.53 6.46 -11.95
N SER A 193 -19.65 6.44 -11.24
CA SER A 193 -20.67 7.49 -11.29
C SER A 193 -20.69 8.34 -10.02
N TRP A 194 -19.97 7.92 -8.98
CA TRP A 194 -20.01 8.52 -7.65
C TRP A 194 -18.62 8.58 -7.00
N VAL A 195 -18.43 9.60 -6.17
CA VAL A 195 -17.33 9.77 -5.22
C VAL A 195 -17.93 9.98 -3.84
#